data_AF-A0A540X209-F1
#
_entry.id   AF-A0A540X209-F1
#
_cell.length_a   1.000
_cell.length_b   1.000
_cell.length_c   1.000
_cell.angle_alpha   90.00
_cell.angle_beta   90.00
_cell.angle_gamma   90.00
#
_symmetry.space_group_name_H-M   'P 1'
#
loop_
_entity.id
_entity.type
_entity.pdbx_description
1 polymer ?
#
loop_
_entity_poly.entity_id
_entity_poly.type
_entity_poly.pdbx_seq_one_letter_code
_entity_poly.pdbx_strand_id
1 'polypeptide(L)' 'MTSNRPVEDWRKLLGDNAAVAAMLDRLLHHAHVVQFGPRSWRTKGAMELRTAESAG' A
#
# COMPACT_ATOMS: atom_id res chain seq x y z
N MET A 1 0.62 3.32 -10.47
CA MET A 1 0.67 1.93 -9.96
C MET A 1 0.20 1.94 -8.51
N THR A 2 -0.61 0.98 -8.08
CA THR A 2 -1.03 0.85 -6.67
C THR A 2 -0.51 -0.47 -6.11
N SER A 3 -0.14 -0.48 -4.83
CA SER A 3 0.28 -1.69 -4.14
C SER A 3 -0.17 -1.66 -2.68
N ASN A 4 -0.56 -2.82 -2.18
CA ASN A 4 -0.87 -3.03 -0.76
C ASN A 4 0.36 -3.51 0.02
N ARG A 5 1.55 -3.49 -0.60
CA ARG A 5 2.83 -3.87 -0.01
C ARG A 5 3.88 -2.80 -0.30
N PRO A 6 4.79 -2.53 0.65
CA PRO A 6 5.90 -1.63 0.39
C PRO A 6 6.77 -2.21 -0.74
N VAL A 7 7.37 -1.33 -1.55
CA VAL A 7 8.18 -1.71 -2.72
C VAL A 7 9.38 -2.59 -2.35
N GLU A 8 9.94 -2.38 -1.17
CA GLU A 8 11.03 -3.16 -0.58
C GLU A 8 10.68 -4.65 -0.38
N ASP A 9 9.41 -4.99 -0.16
CA ASP A 9 8.96 -6.37 -0.07
C ASP A 9 8.91 -7.09 -1.42
N TRP A 10 8.93 -6.35 -2.54
CA TRP A 10 8.73 -6.94 -3.88
C TRP A 10 9.86 -7.88 -4.28
N ARG A 11 11.08 -7.63 -3.79
CA ARG A 11 12.24 -8.53 -3.97
C ARG A 11 11.97 -9.91 -3.39
N LYS A 12 11.36 -9.96 -2.20
CA LYS A 12 10.98 -11.21 -1.53
C LYS A 12 9.78 -11.88 -2.20
N LEU A 13 8.82 -11.10 -2.69
CA LEU A 13 7.58 -11.62 -3.27
C LEU A 13 7.76 -12.19 -4.68
N LEU A 14 8.60 -11.56 -5.51
CA LEU A 14 8.75 -11.91 -6.91
C LEU A 14 9.92 -12.88 -7.16
N GLY A 15 10.78 -13.12 -6.16
CA GLY A 15 11.81 -14.16 -6.19
C GLY A 15 13.07 -13.84 -7.00
N ASP A 16 12.93 -13.11 -8.13
CA ASP A 16 14.08 -12.66 -8.93
C ASP A 16 14.53 -11.25 -8.52
N ASN A 17 15.52 -11.19 -7.64
CA ASN A 17 16.05 -9.93 -7.13
C ASN A 17 16.61 -9.01 -8.24
N ALA A 18 17.23 -9.57 -9.28
CA ALA A 18 17.87 -8.78 -10.33
C ALA A 18 16.82 -8.16 -11.27
N ALA A 19 15.85 -8.95 -11.70
CA ALA A 19 14.74 -8.47 -12.51
C ALA A 19 13.90 -7.43 -11.75
N VAL A 20 13.63 -7.67 -10.47
CA VAL A 20 12.90 -6.71 -9.61
C VAL A 20 13.67 -5.41 -9.47
N ALA A 21 14.98 -5.46 -9.24
CA ALA A 21 15.79 -4.24 -9.15
C ALA A 21 15.73 -3.41 -10.44
N ALA A 22 15.88 -4.04 -11.61
CA ALA A 22 15.79 -3.36 -12.91
C ALA A 22 14.39 -2.80 -13.20
N MET A 23 13.34 -3.50 -12.75
CA MET A 23 11.96 -3.02 -12.86
C MET A 23 11.72 -1.82 -11.95
N LEU A 24 12.15 -1.90 -10.69
CA LEU A 24 12.01 -0.81 -9.72
C LEU A 24 12.80 0.43 -10.12
N ASP A 25 14.01 0.24 -10.67
CA ASP A 25 14.81 1.33 -11.22
C ASP A 25 14.00 2.11 -12.26
N ARG A 26 13.46 1.44 -13.28
CA ARG A 26 12.63 2.07 -14.32
C ARG A 26 11.34 2.68 -13.78
N LEU A 27 10.66 2.01 -12.84
CA LEU A 27 9.39 2.48 -12.28
C LEU A 27 9.56 3.69 -11.38
N LEU A 28 10.62 3.73 -10.57
CA LEU A 28 10.87 4.78 -9.59
C LEU A 28 11.64 5.96 -10.17
N HIS A 29 12.30 5.82 -11.33
CA HIS A 29 13.09 6.89 -11.96
C HIS A 29 12.32 8.20 -12.18
N HIS A 30 11.01 8.10 -12.47
CA HIS A 30 10.14 9.27 -12.68
C HIS A 30 8.87 9.23 -11.82
N ALA A 31 8.76 8.32 -10.85
CA ALA A 31 7.57 8.19 -10.04
C ALA A 31 7.73 8.84 -8.65
N HIS A 32 6.64 9.41 -8.17
CA HIS A 32 6.52 9.84 -6.77
C HIS A 32 5.80 8.74 -5.97
N VAL A 33 6.44 8.26 -4.91
CA VAL A 33 5.85 7.26 -4.02
C VAL A 33 4.99 7.96 -2.98
N VAL A 34 3.69 7.68 -2.97
CA VAL A 34 2.73 8.20 -1.99
C VAL A 34 2.21 7.04 -1.15
N GLN A 35 2.38 7.14 0.17
CA GLN A 35 1.88 6.15 1.11
C GLN A 35 0.49 6.53 1.60
N PHE A 36 -0.46 5.61 1.50
CA PHE A 36 -1.82 5.80 2.00
C PHE A 36 -1.95 5.17 3.38
N GLY A 37 -2.59 5.90 4.31
CA GLY A 37 -2.81 5.44 5.67
C GLY A 37 -3.81 4.27 5.77
N PRO A 38 -3.95 3.67 6.97
CA PRO A 38 -4.69 2.42 7.19
C PRO A 38 -6.22 2.53 7.07
N ARG A 39 -6.76 3.72 6.77
CA ARG A 39 -8.21 3.94 6.72
C ARG A 39 -8.79 3.40 5.42
N SER A 40 -9.61 2.36 5.53
CA SER A 40 -10.37 1.81 4.40
C SER A 40 -11.66 2.60 4.18
N TRP A 41 -11.85 3.15 2.98
CA TRP A 41 -13.08 3.84 2.61
C TRP A 41 -14.29 2.89 2.63
N ARG A 42 -14.09 1.61 2.29
CA ARG A 42 -15.16 0.59 2.25
C ARG A 42 -15.78 0.34 3.62
N THR A 43 -14.97 0.36 4.67
CA THR A 43 -15.43 0.12 6.04
C THR A 43 -15.77 1.40 6.77
N LYS A 44 -15.71 2.57 6.11
CA LYS A 44 -15.90 3.86 6.76
C LYS A 44 -17.26 3.94 7.46
N GLY A 45 -18.36 3.58 6.79
CA GLY A 45 -19.69 3.61 7.40
C GLY A 45 -19.85 2.66 8.59
N ALA A 46 -19.31 1.44 8.50
CA ALA A 46 -19.30 0.49 9.62
C ALA A 46 -18.43 0.98 10.79
N MET A 47 -17.32 1.66 10.50
CA MET A 47 -16.43 2.23 11.51
C MET A 47 -17.05 3.47 12.19
N GLU A 48 -17.78 4.29 11.43
CA GLU A 48 -18.55 5.44 11.92
C GLU A 48 -19.70 5.01 12.84
N LEU A 49 -20.44 3.94 12.49
CA LEU A 49 -21.46 3.38 13.37
C LEU A 49 -20.84 2.83 14.67
N ARG A 50 -19.78 2.02 14.53
CA ARG A 50 -19.13 1.37 15.66
C ARG A 50 -18.43 2.35 16.61
N THR A 51 -17.94 3.50 16.09
CA THR A 51 -17.38 4.56 16.95
C THR A 51 -18.46 5.35 17.68
N ALA A 52 -19.66 5.48 17.12
CA ALA A 52 -20.78 6.16 17.77
C ALA A 52 -21.36 5.32 18.92
N GLU A 53 -21.46 4.00 18.75
CA GLU A 53 -21.95 3.08 19.79
C GLU A 53 -21.03 2.96 21.01
N SER A 54 -19.72 3.20 20.85
CA SER A 54 -18.76 3.14 21.98
C SER A 54 -18.61 4.45 22.74
N ALA A 55 -19.27 5.54 22.29
CA ALA A 55 -19.19 6.86 22.88
C ALA A 55 -20.43 7.25 23.72
N GLY A 56 -21.42 6.36 23.83
CA GLY A 56 -22.59 6.46 24.71
C GLY A 56 -22.55 5.43 25.82
#